data_AF-W2M3G3-F1
#
_entry.id   AF-W2M3G3-F1
#
_cell.length_a   1.000
_cell.length_b   1.000
_cell.length_c   1.000
_cell.angle_alpha   90.00
_cell.angle_beta   90.00
_cell.angle_gamma   90.00
#
_symmetry.space_group_name_H-M   'P 1'
#
loop_
_entity.id
_entity.type
_entity.pdbx_description
1 polymer ?
#
loop_
_entity_poly.entity_id
_entity_poly.type
_entity_poly.pdbx_seq_one_letter_code
_entity_poly.pdbx_strand_id
1 'polypeptide(L)'
;WDPHRKTNFNGKLGLWPFAEEYVAQRSSQYRPKGTILQRNIESVDTAVYKHLLLTCVFSANREKWPRDDRGKIIYMQQDNASPHILPDDEDVVREGQQKGWDIRLIFQPANSPDFNVLV
;
A
#
# COMPACT_ATOMS: atom_id res chain seq x y z
N TRP A 1 -23.58 0.65 2.40
CA TRP A 1 -23.76 1.85 1.56
C TRP A 1 -23.22 3.04 2.31
N ASP A 2 -22.23 3.75 1.77
CA ASP A 2 -21.70 5.00 2.34
C ASP A 2 -22.53 6.17 1.80
N PRO A 3 -23.37 6.84 2.62
CA PRO A 3 -24.22 7.94 2.16
C PRO A 3 -23.43 9.14 1.66
N HIS A 4 -22.22 9.34 2.19
CA HIS A 4 -21.34 10.46 1.87
C HIS A 4 -20.67 10.28 0.51
N ARG A 5 -20.28 9.04 0.19
CA ARG A 5 -19.65 8.69 -1.10
C ARG A 5 -20.65 8.20 -2.15
N LYS A 6 -21.91 7.96 -1.75
CA LYS A 6 -22.96 7.37 -2.59
C LYS A 6 -22.50 6.09 -3.30
N THR A 7 -21.77 5.25 -2.58
CA THR A 7 -21.26 3.97 -3.10
C THR A 7 -21.11 2.94 -1.98
N ASN A 8 -21.11 1.66 -2.34
CA ASN A 8 -20.64 0.60 -1.45
C ASN A 8 -19.12 0.46 -1.56
N PHE A 9 -18.48 0.04 -0.46
CA PHE A 9 -17.09 -0.39 -0.52
C PHE A 9 -17.02 -1.70 -1.31
N ASN A 10 -16.17 -1.72 -2.34
CA ASN A 10 -16.05 -2.85 -3.28
C ASN A 10 -14.85 -3.75 -2.96
N GLY A 11 -14.22 -3.57 -1.79
CA GLY A 11 -13.01 -4.29 -1.39
C GLY A 11 -11.72 -3.84 -2.09
N LYS A 12 -11.80 -2.96 -3.10
CA LYS A 12 -10.64 -2.53 -3.88
C LYS A 12 -10.11 -1.18 -3.38
N LEU A 13 -8.83 -1.14 -3.04
CA LEU A 13 -8.16 0.06 -2.54
C LEU A 13 -7.39 0.79 -3.65
N GLY A 14 -6.63 0.05 -4.45
CA GLY A 14 -5.80 0.58 -5.52
C GLY A 14 -4.68 -0.38 -5.91
N LEU A 15 -3.87 0.03 -6.89
CA LEU A 15 -2.65 -0.64 -7.30
C LEU A 15 -1.55 0.41 -7.40
N TRP A 16 -0.45 0.18 -6.68
CA TRP A 16 0.68 1.10 -6.63
C TRP A 16 1.92 0.36 -7.13
N PRO A 17 2.46 0.72 -8.31
CA PRO A 17 3.67 0.11 -8.81
C PRO A 17 4.88 0.59 -8.00
N PHE A 18 5.87 -0.28 -7.82
CA PHE A 18 7.21 0.10 -7.38
C PHE A 18 7.94 0.78 -8.53
N ALA A 19 7.61 2.04 -8.78
CA ALA A 19 8.17 2.82 -9.88
C ALA A 19 8.70 4.15 -9.38
N GLU A 20 9.77 4.61 -10.03
CA GLU A 20 10.35 5.93 -9.82
C GLU A 20 10.30 6.76 -11.12
N GLU A 21 10.21 8.07 -10.95
CA GLU A 21 10.35 9.00 -12.06
C GLU A 21 11.81 9.24 -12.39
N TYR A 22 12.12 9.33 -13.68
CA TYR A 22 13.45 9.63 -14.17
C TYR A 22 13.42 10.44 -15.46
N VAL A 23 14.44 11.27 -15.63
CA VAL A 23 14.59 12.11 -16.81
C VAL A 23 15.30 11.34 -17.91
N ALA A 24 14.72 11.35 -19.12
CA ALA A 24 15.33 10.79 -20.32
C ALA A 24 16.70 11.41 -20.60
N GLN A 25 17.76 10.60 -20.48
CA GLN A 25 19.14 11.06 -20.73
C GLN A 25 19.49 11.07 -22.22
N ARG A 26 18.84 10.22 -23.01
CA ARG A 26 19.04 10.08 -24.46
C ARG A 26 17.70 10.22 -25.17
N SER A 27 17.73 10.84 -26.34
CA SER A 27 16.55 10.89 -27.22
C SER A 27 16.38 9.54 -27.93
N SER A 28 15.15 9.05 -27.99
CA SER A 28 14.69 8.02 -28.91
C SER A 28 13.41 8.49 -29.61
N GLN A 29 12.95 7.74 -30.62
CA GLN A 29 11.78 8.10 -31.44
C GLN A 29 10.54 8.48 -30.62
N TYR A 30 10.32 7.82 -29.48
CA TYR A 30 9.16 8.06 -28.60
C TYR A 30 9.53 8.67 -27.25
N ARG A 31 10.80 9.04 -27.07
CA ARG A 31 11.31 9.55 -25.80
C ARG A 31 12.34 10.64 -26.04
N PRO A 32 11.91 11.89 -26.27
CA PRO A 32 12.84 13.01 -26.32
C PRO A 32 13.69 13.11 -25.05
N LYS A 33 14.94 13.54 -25.19
CA LYS A 33 15.79 13.87 -24.03
C LYS A 33 15.11 14.94 -23.18
N GLY A 34 15.14 14.76 -21.86
CA GLY A 34 14.47 15.66 -20.91
C GLY A 34 13.04 15.26 -20.53
N THR A 35 12.41 14.31 -21.22
CA THR A 35 11.08 13.81 -20.83
C THR A 35 11.14 13.05 -19.50
N ILE A 36 10.26 13.41 -18.56
CA ILE A 36 10.04 12.66 -17.32
C ILE A 36 9.26 11.39 -17.68
N LEU A 37 9.84 10.23 -17.39
CA LEU A 37 9.21 8.93 -17.55
C LEU A 37 9.21 8.19 -16.21
N GLN A 38 8.45 7.08 -16.15
CA GLN A 38 8.51 6.12 -15.05
C GLN A 38 9.30 4.88 -15.44
N ARG A 39 10.06 4.33 -14.49
CA ARG A 39 10.68 3.01 -14.59
C ARG A 39 10.48 2.26 -13.27
N ASN A 40 10.57 0.94 -13.32
CA ASN A 40 10.54 0.13 -12.11
C ASN A 40 11.75 0.47 -11.23
N ILE A 41 11.54 0.44 -9.92
CA ILE A 41 12.63 0.50 -8.95
C ILE A 41 13.40 -0.82 -9.06
N GLU A 42 14.71 -0.74 -9.24
CA GLU A 42 15.56 -1.93 -9.49
C GLU A 42 15.63 -2.86 -8.27
N SER A 43 15.57 -2.30 -7.05
CA SER A 43 15.56 -3.05 -5.80
C SER A 43 14.55 -2.45 -4.84
N VAL A 44 13.60 -3.27 -4.39
CA VAL A 44 12.65 -2.89 -3.35
C VAL A 44 13.25 -3.33 -2.02
N ASP A 45 13.74 -2.38 -1.25
CA ASP A 45 14.18 -2.60 0.13
C ASP A 45 13.05 -2.33 1.14
N THR A 46 13.32 -2.59 2.41
CA THR A 46 12.35 -2.37 3.49
C THR A 46 11.91 -0.91 3.57
N ALA A 47 12.78 0.05 3.27
CA ALA A 47 12.47 1.48 3.38
C ALA A 47 11.50 1.91 2.26
N VAL A 48 11.75 1.51 1.01
CA VAL A 48 10.87 1.75 -0.13
C VAL A 48 9.51 1.08 0.09
N TYR A 49 9.53 -0.18 0.51
CA TYR A 49 8.31 -0.94 0.79
C TYR A 49 7.47 -0.26 1.89
N LYS A 50 8.12 0.12 3.00
CA LYS A 50 7.48 0.84 4.12
C LYS A 50 6.92 2.17 3.68
N HIS A 51 7.67 2.95 2.91
CA HIS A 51 7.19 4.24 2.42
C HIS A 51 5.91 4.09 1.60
N LEU A 52 5.86 3.15 0.66
CA LEU A 52 4.67 2.89 -0.15
C LEU A 52 3.50 2.34 0.67
N LEU A 53 3.75 1.42 1.60
CA LEU A 53 2.72 0.90 2.50
C LEU A 53 2.03 2.03 3.28
N LEU A 54 2.80 2.93 3.88
CA LEU A 54 2.28 4.00 4.73
C LEU A 54 1.62 5.12 3.92
N THR A 55 2.27 5.58 2.85
CA THR A 55 1.80 6.75 2.07
C THR A 55 0.68 6.42 1.11
N CYS A 56 0.66 5.19 0.57
CA CYS A 56 -0.32 4.78 -0.41
C CYS A 56 -1.39 3.89 0.22
N VAL A 57 -1.01 2.73 0.77
CA VAL A 57 -1.99 1.72 1.21
C VAL A 57 -2.76 2.20 2.44
N PHE A 58 -2.07 2.63 3.50
CA PHE A 58 -2.74 3.11 4.73
C PHE A 58 -3.57 4.36 4.44
N SER A 59 -3.05 5.27 3.61
CA SER A 59 -3.79 6.45 3.16
C SER A 59 -5.09 6.08 2.43
N ALA A 60 -5.01 5.18 1.45
CA ALA A 60 -6.17 4.74 0.68
C ALA A 60 -7.20 3.98 1.55
N ASN A 61 -6.74 3.23 2.56
CA ASN A 61 -7.65 2.61 3.51
C ASN A 61 -8.45 3.65 4.27
N ARG A 62 -7.78 4.66 4.86
CA ARG A 62 -8.48 5.74 5.57
C ARG A 62 -9.44 6.51 4.65
N GLU A 63 -9.10 6.63 3.37
CA GLU A 63 -9.92 7.32 2.38
C GLU A 63 -11.09 6.49 1.84
N LYS A 64 -10.98 5.16 1.74
CA LYS A 64 -11.98 4.32 1.03
C LYS A 64 -12.68 3.30 1.91
N TRP A 65 -12.12 2.94 3.07
CA TRP A 65 -12.74 2.00 3.99
C TRP A 65 -14.09 2.53 4.49
N PRO A 66 -15.07 1.65 4.77
CA PRO A 66 -16.33 2.02 5.39
C PRO A 66 -16.14 2.82 6.68
N ARG A 67 -16.78 3.98 6.76
CA ARG A 67 -16.67 4.86 7.94
C ARG A 67 -17.31 4.26 9.20
N ASP A 68 -18.28 3.37 9.03
CA ASP A 68 -18.96 2.68 10.12
C ASP A 68 -18.05 1.69 10.87
N ASP A 69 -16.88 1.38 10.29
CA ASP A 69 -15.85 0.57 10.94
C ASP A 69 -14.79 1.41 11.68
N ARG A 70 -14.97 2.73 11.78
CA ARG A 70 -14.09 3.54 12.63
C ARG A 70 -14.14 3.07 14.08
N GLY A 71 -12.98 3.05 14.73
CA GLY A 71 -12.81 2.50 16.07
C GLY A 71 -12.78 0.97 16.13
N LYS A 72 -13.03 0.26 15.03
CA LYS A 72 -12.77 -1.19 14.93
C LYS A 72 -11.34 -1.43 14.45
N ILE A 73 -10.82 -2.60 14.83
CA ILE A 73 -9.51 -3.06 14.36
C ILE A 73 -9.65 -3.56 12.91
N ILE A 74 -8.80 -3.06 12.03
CA ILE A 74 -8.65 -3.50 10.64
C ILE A 74 -7.30 -4.19 10.52
N TYR A 75 -7.32 -5.49 10.18
CA TYR A 75 -6.10 -6.25 9.95
C TYR A 75 -5.70 -6.19 8.48
N MET A 76 -4.47 -5.78 8.21
CA MET A 76 -3.82 -5.87 6.90
C MET A 76 -2.82 -7.00 6.91
N GLN A 77 -3.09 -8.01 6.10
CA GLN A 77 -2.19 -9.14 5.93
C GLN A 77 -1.16 -8.84 4.84
N GLN A 78 0.11 -8.96 5.18
CA GLN A 78 1.22 -9.00 4.21
C GLN A 78 1.79 -10.43 4.16
N ASP A 79 2.32 -10.83 3.00
CA ASP A 79 2.99 -12.11 2.85
C ASP A 79 4.31 -12.14 3.63
N ASN A 80 4.84 -13.36 3.79
CA ASN A 80 6.15 -13.55 4.42
C ASN A 80 7.28 -13.43 3.39
N ALA A 81 7.17 -12.53 2.42
CA ALA A 81 8.27 -12.20 1.52
C ALA A 81 9.16 -11.12 2.13
N SER A 82 10.47 -11.26 2.00
CA SER A 82 11.41 -10.16 2.26
C SER A 82 11.26 -9.11 1.14
N PRO A 83 11.30 -7.80 1.45
CA PRO A 83 11.63 -7.17 2.73
C PRO A 83 10.46 -7.04 3.71
N HIS A 84 10.61 -7.56 4.93
CA HIS A 84 9.55 -7.54 5.95
C HIS A 84 9.51 -6.23 6.73
N ILE A 85 8.31 -5.71 6.96
CA ILE A 85 8.06 -4.68 7.98
C ILE A 85 7.43 -5.35 9.19
N LEU A 86 7.97 -5.08 10.38
CA LEU A 86 7.42 -5.65 11.59
C LEU A 86 6.07 -5.00 11.95
N PRO A 87 5.07 -5.76 12.41
CA PRO A 87 3.79 -5.24 12.90
C PRO A 87 3.90 -4.18 13.99
N ASP A 88 4.94 -4.27 14.83
CA ASP A 88 5.23 -3.37 15.94
C ASP A 88 6.18 -2.22 15.55
N ASP A 89 6.51 -2.08 14.26
CA ASP A 89 7.25 -0.94 13.75
C ASP A 89 6.53 0.38 14.13
N GLU A 90 7.29 1.32 14.71
CA GLU A 90 6.73 2.55 15.27
C GLU A 90 5.95 3.39 14.26
N ASP A 91 6.42 3.47 13.01
CA ASP A 91 5.73 4.24 11.98
C ASP A 91 4.45 3.53 11.53
N VAL A 92 4.45 2.18 11.48
CA VAL A 92 3.27 1.38 11.17
C VAL A 92 2.19 1.59 12.24
N VAL A 93 2.56 1.45 13.52
CA VAL A 93 1.62 1.66 14.63
C VAL A 93 1.11 3.09 14.61
N ARG A 94 2.02 4.07 14.48
CA ARG A 94 1.65 5.49 14.46
C ARG A 94 0.69 5.82 13.33
N GLU A 95 0.99 5.40 12.10
CA GLU A 95 0.15 5.67 10.92
C GLU A 95 -1.18 4.90 10.96
N GLY A 96 -1.15 3.66 11.44
CA GLY A 96 -2.31 2.81 11.54
C GLY A 96 -3.36 3.33 12.53
N GLN A 97 -2.92 4.03 13.56
CA GLN A 97 -3.78 4.58 14.63
C GLN A 97 -4.23 6.03 14.40
N GLN A 98 -3.94 6.61 13.22
CA GLN A 98 -4.27 8.01 12.96
C GLN A 98 -5.74 8.26 12.72
N LYS A 99 -6.18 9.48 13.10
CA LYS A 99 -7.47 10.05 12.74
C LYS A 99 -8.65 9.18 13.17
N GLY A 100 -8.54 8.34 14.21
CA GLY A 100 -9.61 7.45 14.68
C GLY A 100 -9.77 6.15 13.89
N TRP A 101 -8.71 5.71 13.21
CA TRP A 101 -8.60 4.37 12.64
C TRP A 101 -7.70 3.49 13.54
N ASP A 102 -7.85 2.17 13.49
CA ASP A 102 -6.93 1.20 14.10
C ASP A 102 -6.59 0.14 13.05
N ILE A 103 -5.61 0.45 12.21
CA ILE A 103 -5.08 -0.44 11.18
C ILE A 103 -3.85 -1.15 11.73
N ARG A 104 -3.83 -2.48 11.68
CA ARG A 104 -2.73 -3.31 12.17
C ARG A 104 -2.19 -4.21 11.06
N LEU A 105 -0.89 -4.18 10.88
CA LEU A 105 -0.20 -5.08 9.97
C LEU A 105 -0.06 -6.45 10.63
N ILE A 106 -0.30 -7.53 9.89
CA ILE A 106 -0.10 -8.91 10.35
C ILE A 106 0.64 -9.71 9.27
N PHE A 107 1.43 -10.68 9.72
CA PHE A 107 2.08 -11.64 8.84
C PHE A 107 1.12 -12.76 8.44
N GLN A 108 1.33 -13.32 7.25
CA GLN A 108 0.72 -14.60 6.93
C GLN A 108 1.25 -15.70 7.85
N PRO A 109 0.41 -16.63 8.32
CA PRO A 109 0.90 -17.84 8.97
C PRO A 109 1.77 -18.65 7.99
N ALA A 110 2.87 -19.25 8.50
CA ALA A 110 3.80 -20.02 7.67
C ALA A 110 3.12 -21.24 7.01
N ASN A 111 3.47 -21.54 5.76
CA ASN A 111 2.97 -22.69 4.98
C ASN A 111 1.44 -22.78 4.84
N SER A 112 0.79 -21.65 4.63
CA SER A 112 -0.68 -21.55 4.52
C SER A 112 -1.12 -21.08 3.12
N PRO A 113 -0.84 -21.83 2.02
CA PRO A 113 -1.27 -21.45 0.67
C PRO A 113 -2.80 -21.32 0.55
N ASP A 114 -3.56 -22.02 1.41
CA ASP A 114 -5.02 -21.98 1.46
C ASP A 114 -5.59 -20.66 2.06
N PHE A 115 -4.74 -19.80 2.64
CA PHE A 115 -5.15 -18.54 3.29
C PHE A 115 -4.84 -17.29 2.46
N ASN A 116 -4.43 -17.46 1.20
CA ASN A 116 -4.34 -16.34 0.27
C ASN A 116 -5.72 -16.06 -0.34
N VAL A 117 -6.42 -15.04 0.18
CA VAL A 117 -7.74 -14.62 -0.33
C VAL A 117 -7.66 -13.90 -1.68
N LEU A 118 -6.45 -13.76 -2.24
CA LEU A 118 -6.18 -13.26 -3.57
C LEU A 118 -6.38 -14.40 -4.58
N VAL A 119 -7.63 -14.66 -4.95
CA VAL A 119 -8.01 -15.41 -6.16
C VAL A 119 -8.24 -14.43 -7.30
#